data_AF-A0A834BAV8-F1
#
_entry.id   AF-A0A834BAV8-F1
#
_cell.length_a   1.000
_cell.length_b   1.000
_cell.length_c   1.000
_cell.angle_alpha   90.00
_cell.angle_beta   90.00
_cell.angle_gamma   90.00
#
_symmetry.space_group_name_H-M   'P 1'
#
loop_
_entity.id
_entity.type
_entity.pdbx_description
1 polymer ?
#
loop_
_entity_poly.entity_id
_entity_poly.type
_entity_poly.pdbx_seq_one_letter_code
_entity_poly.pdbx_strand_id
1 'polypeptide(L)'
;MCTLGVSRGPSPVSLGNQDTLPVAVALTESVNAYFKGADPTKCIVKITGDMTISFPSGIIKVFTSNPSPAVLCFRVKNISRLEQILPNAQLVFSDPSQCDSNTKDFWMNMQAVTVYLKKLSEQNPTASYYNVDVLKYQVSSNGIQSTPLNLATYWKCSASTTDLRVDYKYNPEAMVAPSVLSNIQVVVPVDGGVTNMQSLPPAIWNAEQMRAFWKLSGVSEKSENGGSGSLRAKFDLSEGPSKPTTLAVQFLSEGSTLSGVDVELVGTGYRLSLVKKRFATGRYLADC
;
A
#
# COMPACT_ATOMS: atom_id res chain seq x y z
N MET A 1 -33.84 18.15 6.61
CA MET A 1 -32.74 17.78 7.55
C MET A 1 -32.16 16.46 7.07
N CYS A 2 -31.02 16.49 6.39
CA CYS A 2 -30.33 15.28 5.95
C CYS A 2 -29.39 14.82 7.07
N THR A 3 -29.60 13.61 7.58
CA THR A 3 -28.75 12.96 8.57
C THR A 3 -27.45 12.51 7.91
N LEU A 4 -26.33 13.06 8.39
CA LEU A 4 -24.96 12.65 8.03
C LEU A 4 -24.70 11.24 8.59
N GLY A 5 -24.47 10.28 7.68
CA GLY A 5 -24.00 8.94 8.03
C GLY A 5 -22.55 8.98 8.51
N VAL A 6 -22.36 8.99 9.82
CA VAL A 6 -21.05 8.84 10.46
C VAL A 6 -20.57 7.40 10.28
N SER A 7 -19.45 7.23 9.59
CA SER A 7 -18.70 5.98 9.52
C SER A 7 -18.37 5.50 10.93
N ARG A 8 -18.94 4.37 11.34
CA ARG A 8 -18.65 3.73 12.62
C ARG A 8 -17.34 2.97 12.48
N GLY A 9 -16.26 3.52 13.05
CA GLY A 9 -15.06 2.74 13.33
C GLY A 9 -15.39 1.52 14.21
N PRO A 10 -14.55 0.46 14.21
CA PRO A 10 -14.84 -0.76 14.96
C PRO A 10 -14.89 -0.47 16.45
N SER A 11 -16.01 -0.81 17.08
CA SER A 11 -16.20 -0.65 18.52
C SER A 11 -15.21 -1.51 19.32
N PRO A 12 -14.66 -1.02 20.44
CA PRO A 12 -13.81 -1.83 21.30
C PRO A 12 -14.64 -3.00 21.86
N VAL A 13 -14.21 -4.23 21.53
CA VAL A 13 -14.84 -5.45 22.03
C VAL A 13 -14.50 -5.58 23.52
N SER A 14 -15.52 -5.58 24.38
CA SER A 14 -15.37 -5.99 25.78
C SER A 14 -15.03 -7.47 25.83
N LEU A 15 -13.81 -7.81 26.28
CA LEU A 15 -13.44 -9.19 26.59
C LEU A 15 -14.16 -9.65 27.87
N GLY A 16 -15.45 -9.97 27.75
CA GLY A 16 -16.19 -10.73 28.76
C GLY A 16 -16.21 -12.19 28.36
N ASN A 17 -15.67 -13.10 29.19
CA ASN A 17 -15.79 -14.57 29.16
C ASN A 17 -16.08 -15.23 27.79
N GLN A 18 -15.37 -14.83 26.73
CA GLN A 18 -15.42 -15.47 25.42
C GLN A 18 -14.26 -16.48 25.36
N ASP A 19 -14.57 -17.74 25.08
CA ASP A 19 -13.58 -18.83 24.94
C ASP A 19 -12.58 -18.61 23.79
N THR A 20 -12.82 -17.60 22.94
CA THR A 20 -11.99 -17.28 21.76
C THR A 20 -11.52 -15.82 21.78
N LEU A 21 -10.21 -15.59 21.66
CA LEU A 21 -9.61 -14.25 21.70
C LEU A 21 -9.68 -13.55 20.33
N PRO A 22 -10.18 -12.31 20.22
CA PRO A 22 -10.24 -11.60 18.95
C PRO A 22 -8.88 -10.99 18.59
N VAL A 23 -8.48 -11.18 17.33
CA VAL A 23 -7.32 -10.49 16.72
C VAL A 23 -7.73 -9.94 15.36
N ALA A 24 -7.13 -8.82 14.94
CA ALA A 24 -7.27 -8.32 13.58
C ALA A 24 -5.97 -8.53 12.81
N VAL A 25 -6.06 -8.66 11.49
CA VAL A 25 -4.89 -8.75 10.61
C VAL A 25 -4.96 -7.63 9.58
N ALA A 26 -3.81 -7.03 9.30
CA ALA A 26 -3.63 -6.11 8.18
C ALA A 26 -2.57 -6.65 7.22
N LEU A 27 -2.93 -6.75 5.93
CA LEU A 27 -2.04 -6.97 4.82
C LEU A 27 -1.87 -5.64 4.09
N THR A 28 -0.67 -5.06 4.18
CA THR A 28 -0.35 -3.78 3.55
C THR A 28 0.78 -3.97 2.55
N GLU A 29 0.53 -3.63 1.30
CA GLU A 29 1.55 -3.70 0.25
C GLU A 29 1.99 -2.31 -0.23
N SER A 30 3.23 -2.23 -0.70
CA SER A 30 3.81 -1.07 -1.33
C SER A 30 4.28 -1.44 -2.73
N VAL A 31 3.78 -0.73 -3.74
CA VAL A 31 4.25 -0.84 -5.12
C VAL A 31 5.22 0.29 -5.44
N ASN A 32 6.44 -0.09 -5.80
CA ASN A 32 7.44 0.80 -6.35
C ASN A 32 7.54 0.53 -7.84
N ALA A 33 7.57 1.59 -8.64
CA ALA A 33 7.68 1.48 -10.09
C ALA A 33 8.51 2.63 -10.64
N TYR A 34 9.30 2.34 -11.66
CA TYR A 34 10.02 3.34 -12.45
C TYR A 34 9.70 3.13 -13.92
N PHE A 35 9.21 4.17 -14.58
CA PHE A 35 8.92 4.20 -16.02
C PHE A 35 9.92 5.11 -16.71
N LYS A 36 10.30 4.77 -17.95
CA LYS A 36 11.21 5.60 -18.77
C LYS A 36 10.61 5.86 -20.15
N GLY A 37 10.17 7.10 -20.36
CA GLY A 37 9.45 7.55 -21.53
C GLY A 37 8.20 6.71 -21.77
N ALA A 38 8.00 6.28 -23.02
CA ALA A 38 6.90 5.42 -23.43
C ALA A 38 7.32 3.95 -23.65
N ASP A 39 8.53 3.56 -23.23
CA ASP A 39 9.10 2.24 -23.49
C ASP A 39 8.72 1.24 -22.36
N PRO A 40 7.79 0.31 -22.60
CA PRO A 40 7.32 -0.62 -21.57
C PRO A 40 8.41 -1.58 -21.07
N THR A 41 9.46 -1.81 -21.88
CA THR A 41 10.55 -2.75 -21.53
C THR A 41 11.49 -2.20 -20.46
N LYS A 42 11.47 -0.89 -20.25
CA LYS A 42 12.29 -0.20 -19.24
C LYS A 42 11.56 -0.03 -17.91
N CYS A 43 10.33 -0.52 -17.80
CA CYS A 43 9.58 -0.47 -16.56
C CYS A 43 10.16 -1.43 -15.53
N ILE A 44 10.61 -0.88 -14.40
CA ILE A 44 11.13 -1.65 -13.26
C ILE A 44 10.12 -1.58 -12.15
N VAL A 45 9.76 -2.72 -11.58
CA VAL A 45 8.74 -2.83 -10.53
C VAL A 45 9.30 -3.60 -9.35
N LYS A 46 8.94 -3.16 -8.14
CA LYS A 46 9.19 -3.89 -6.89
C LYS A 46 7.99 -3.75 -5.98
N ILE A 47 7.37 -4.88 -5.66
CA ILE A 47 6.24 -4.95 -4.75
C ILE A 47 6.69 -5.65 -3.47
N THR A 48 6.48 -4.97 -2.34
CA THR A 48 6.74 -5.52 -1.01
C THR A 48 5.48 -5.45 -0.18
N GLY A 49 5.30 -6.36 0.76
CA GLY A 49 4.20 -6.30 1.70
C GLY A 49 4.60 -6.68 3.10
N ASP A 50 3.79 -6.20 4.04
CA ASP A 50 3.89 -6.47 5.45
C ASP A 50 2.57 -7.09 5.93
N MET A 51 2.69 -8.06 6.84
CA MET A 51 1.56 -8.60 7.58
C MET A 51 1.69 -8.19 9.04
N THR A 52 0.67 -7.52 9.55
CA THR A 52 0.58 -7.05 10.93
C THR A 52 -0.61 -7.71 11.62
N ILE A 53 -0.40 -8.23 12.83
CA ILE A 53 -1.48 -8.71 13.70
C ILE A 53 -1.73 -7.66 14.78
N SER A 54 -2.98 -7.24 14.92
CA SER A 54 -3.42 -6.27 15.92
C SER A 54 -4.14 -6.97 17.07
N PHE A 55 -3.64 -6.72 18.28
CA PHE A 55 -4.15 -7.28 19.52
C PHE A 55 -4.93 -6.23 20.30
N PRO A 56 -6.14 -6.52 20.80
CA PRO A 56 -6.86 -5.59 21.67
C PRO A 56 -6.12 -5.40 22.99
N SER A 57 -6.16 -4.20 23.56
CA SER A 57 -5.39 -3.87 24.76
C SER A 57 -5.68 -4.79 25.96
N GLY A 58 -6.92 -5.30 26.08
CA GLY A 58 -7.33 -6.23 27.13
C GLY A 58 -6.63 -7.60 27.08
N ILE A 59 -6.04 -8.01 25.95
CA ILE A 59 -5.42 -9.34 25.80
C ILE A 59 -4.19 -9.50 26.69
N ILE A 60 -3.51 -8.41 27.04
CA ILE A 60 -2.29 -8.44 27.85
C ILE A 60 -2.59 -9.05 29.21
N LYS A 61 -3.71 -8.65 29.83
CA LYS A 61 -4.15 -9.22 31.11
C LYS A 61 -4.37 -10.73 31.01
N VAL A 62 -4.97 -11.19 29.90
CA VAL A 62 -5.19 -12.63 29.64
C VAL A 62 -3.86 -13.37 29.55
N PHE A 63 -2.92 -12.88 28.75
CA PHE A 63 -1.60 -13.52 28.59
C PHE A 63 -0.74 -13.48 29.84
N THR A 64 -0.86 -12.45 30.69
CA THR A 64 -0.11 -12.38 31.94
C THR A 64 -0.74 -13.17 33.09
N SER A 65 -2.04 -13.47 33.01
CA SER A 65 -2.75 -14.24 34.05
C SER A 65 -2.84 -15.74 33.76
N ASN A 66 -2.63 -16.14 32.51
CA ASN A 66 -2.56 -17.54 32.10
C ASN A 66 -1.11 -17.92 31.73
N PRO A 67 -0.44 -18.83 32.48
CA PRO A 67 0.94 -19.24 32.19
C PRO A 67 1.09 -20.04 30.89
N SER A 68 -0.01 -20.54 30.32
CA SER A 68 -0.03 -21.32 29.08
C SER A 68 -1.22 -20.91 28.20
N PRO A 69 -1.18 -19.71 27.59
CA PRO A 69 -2.24 -19.28 26.69
C PRO A 69 -2.28 -20.16 25.44
N ALA A 70 -3.44 -20.26 24.80
CA ALA A 70 -3.55 -20.92 23.51
C ALA A 70 -2.55 -20.30 22.50
N VAL A 71 -1.88 -21.13 21.71
CA VAL A 71 -0.91 -20.66 20.71
C VAL A 71 -1.66 -20.06 19.53
N LEU A 72 -1.34 -18.81 19.16
CA LEU A 72 -1.88 -18.21 17.95
C LEU A 72 -1.18 -18.81 16.73
N CYS A 73 -1.94 -19.56 15.94
CA CYS A 73 -1.47 -20.20 14.72
C CYS A 73 -2.20 -19.57 13.53
N PHE A 74 -1.49 -19.33 12.43
CA PHE A 74 -2.09 -18.78 11.22
C PHE A 74 -1.45 -19.37 9.97
N ARG A 75 -2.26 -19.48 8.92
CA ARG A 75 -1.86 -19.91 7.59
C ARG A 75 -1.91 -18.72 6.64
N VAL A 76 -0.81 -18.49 5.93
CA VAL A 76 -0.77 -17.57 4.80
C VAL A 76 -1.09 -18.35 3.54
N LYS A 77 -2.03 -17.86 2.74
CA LYS A 77 -2.53 -18.47 1.50
C LYS A 77 -2.14 -17.62 0.29
N ASN A 78 -2.21 -18.23 -0.89
CA ASN A 78 -1.91 -17.61 -2.18
C ASN A 78 -0.48 -17.09 -2.27
N ILE A 79 0.47 -17.83 -1.68
CA ILE A 79 1.88 -17.41 -1.63
C ILE A 79 2.69 -17.79 -2.89
N SER A 80 2.06 -18.43 -3.88
CA SER A 80 2.70 -18.83 -5.14
C SER A 80 3.34 -17.68 -5.92
N ARG A 81 2.85 -16.45 -5.72
CA ARG A 81 3.41 -15.22 -6.32
C ARG A 81 4.47 -14.54 -5.45
N LEU A 82 4.81 -15.08 -4.28
CA LEU A 82 5.80 -14.49 -3.39
C LEU A 82 7.19 -15.05 -3.71
N GLU A 83 8.15 -14.16 -3.98
CA GLU A 83 9.55 -14.53 -4.20
C GLU A 83 10.25 -14.79 -2.86
N GLN A 84 9.85 -14.05 -1.83
CA GLN A 84 10.48 -14.12 -0.52
C GLN A 84 9.46 -13.87 0.57
N ILE A 85 9.53 -14.66 1.65
CA ILE A 85 8.79 -14.45 2.89
C ILE A 85 9.82 -14.40 4.03
N LEU A 86 9.82 -13.30 4.78
CA LEU A 86 10.71 -13.02 5.89
C LEU A 86 9.89 -12.94 7.19
N PRO A 87 9.78 -14.05 7.94
CA PRO A 87 9.12 -14.03 9.24
C PRO A 87 9.93 -13.27 10.28
N ASN A 88 9.23 -12.64 11.23
CA ASN A 88 9.86 -12.08 12.42
C ASN A 88 10.33 -13.21 13.34
N ALA A 89 11.60 -13.60 13.20
CA ALA A 89 12.18 -14.76 13.88
C ALA A 89 12.12 -14.71 15.42
N GLN A 90 11.87 -13.54 16.03
CA GLN A 90 11.65 -13.43 17.48
C GLN A 90 10.22 -13.78 17.90
N LEU A 91 9.24 -13.53 17.03
CA LEU A 91 7.82 -13.56 17.36
C LEU A 91 7.07 -14.71 16.69
N VAL A 92 7.58 -15.26 15.59
CA VAL A 92 6.92 -16.32 14.83
C VAL A 92 7.89 -17.44 14.46
N PHE A 93 7.38 -18.66 14.56
CA PHE A 93 8.01 -19.87 14.05
C PHE A 93 7.30 -20.31 12.76
N SER A 94 8.02 -21.03 11.91
CA SER A 94 7.49 -21.70 10.72
C SER A 94 8.20 -23.04 10.55
N ASP A 95 7.54 -24.02 9.94
CA ASP A 95 8.12 -25.32 9.66
C ASP A 95 8.99 -25.23 8.38
N PRO A 96 10.32 -25.41 8.47
CA PRO A 96 11.19 -25.38 7.30
C PRO A 96 10.97 -26.56 6.34
N SER A 97 10.35 -27.64 6.82
CA SER A 97 10.06 -28.85 6.04
C SER A 97 8.74 -28.78 5.28
N GLN A 98 7.93 -27.74 5.49
CA GLN A 98 6.68 -27.54 4.75
C GLN A 98 6.98 -27.26 3.27
N CYS A 99 6.43 -28.11 2.40
CA CYS A 99 6.64 -28.06 0.94
C CYS A 99 5.40 -27.66 0.13
N ASP A 100 4.37 -27.07 0.76
CA ASP A 100 3.20 -26.55 0.03
C ASP A 100 3.61 -25.30 -0.76
N SER A 101 3.36 -25.31 -2.08
CA SER A 101 3.72 -24.23 -3.00
C SER A 101 2.83 -23.00 -2.91
N ASN A 102 1.67 -23.08 -2.24
CA ASN A 102 0.67 -22.02 -2.20
C ASN A 102 0.19 -21.66 -0.78
N THR A 103 0.59 -22.41 0.24
CA THR A 103 0.31 -22.06 1.65
C THR A 103 1.54 -22.22 2.55
N LYS A 104 1.57 -21.46 3.65
CA LYS A 104 2.59 -21.62 4.70
C LYS A 104 2.04 -21.35 6.09
N ASP A 105 2.36 -22.24 7.01
CA ASP A 105 1.87 -22.21 8.39
C ASP A 105 2.88 -21.56 9.34
N PHE A 106 2.35 -20.79 10.28
CA PHE A 106 3.13 -20.06 11.29
C PHE A 106 2.50 -20.21 12.67
N TRP A 107 3.36 -20.22 13.69
CA TRP A 107 2.98 -20.27 15.10
C TRP A 107 3.66 -19.14 15.85
N MET A 108 2.90 -18.38 16.64
CA MET A 108 3.48 -17.31 17.43
C MET A 108 4.24 -17.83 18.65
N ASN A 109 5.40 -17.24 18.92
CA ASN A 109 6.10 -17.38 20.19
C ASN A 109 5.36 -16.59 21.27
N MET A 110 4.39 -17.22 21.92
CA MET A 110 3.50 -16.54 22.87
C MET A 110 4.25 -15.87 24.03
N GLN A 111 5.40 -16.42 24.45
CA GLN A 111 6.23 -15.79 25.49
C GLN A 111 6.83 -14.46 25.00
N ALA A 112 7.47 -14.47 23.83
CA ALA A 112 8.06 -13.26 23.24
C ALA A 112 6.98 -12.22 22.90
N VAL A 113 5.84 -12.65 22.35
CA VAL A 113 4.69 -11.78 22.05
C VAL A 113 4.15 -11.13 23.32
N THR A 114 4.01 -11.87 24.42
CA THR A 114 3.52 -11.32 25.70
C THR A 114 4.45 -10.23 26.22
N VAL A 115 5.76 -10.46 26.21
CA VAL A 115 6.76 -9.46 26.61
C VAL A 115 6.70 -8.23 25.70
N TYR A 116 6.60 -8.45 24.39
CA TYR A 116 6.53 -7.37 23.39
C TYR A 116 5.27 -6.51 23.57
N LEU A 117 4.10 -7.13 23.72
CA LEU A 117 2.83 -6.43 23.95
C LEU A 117 2.84 -5.66 25.27
N LYS A 118 3.42 -6.23 26.33
CA LYS A 118 3.59 -5.53 27.61
C LYS A 118 4.40 -4.25 27.42
N LYS A 119 5.54 -4.32 26.73
CA LYS A 119 6.38 -3.15 26.41
C LYS A 119 5.62 -2.09 25.60
N LEU A 120 4.85 -2.50 24.59
CA LEU A 120 4.00 -1.57 23.83
C LEU A 120 2.94 -0.90 24.70
N SER A 121 2.37 -1.63 25.66
CA SER A 121 1.38 -1.07 26.59
C SER A 121 1.95 -0.10 27.59
N GLU A 122 3.18 -0.32 28.05
CA GLU A 122 3.88 0.62 28.93
C GLU A 122 4.23 1.91 28.19
N GLN A 123 4.57 1.83 26.90
CA GLN A 123 4.86 2.98 26.05
C GLN A 123 3.59 3.75 25.66
N ASN A 124 2.48 3.07 25.44
CA ASN A 124 1.20 3.68 25.09
C ASN A 124 0.01 2.98 25.77
N PRO A 125 -0.28 3.31 27.04
CA PRO A 125 -1.32 2.64 27.82
C PRO A 125 -2.76 2.93 27.35
N THR A 126 -2.97 4.03 26.61
CA THR A 126 -4.30 4.46 26.15
C THR A 126 -4.67 3.88 24.78
N ALA A 127 -3.76 3.16 24.13
CA ALA A 127 -4.04 2.51 22.85
C ALA A 127 -5.13 1.44 22.99
N SER A 128 -6.08 1.44 22.07
CA SER A 128 -7.11 0.38 22.01
C SER A 128 -6.57 -0.92 21.43
N TYR A 129 -5.52 -0.84 20.62
CA TYR A 129 -4.88 -1.98 19.96
C TYR A 129 -3.36 -1.82 19.91
N TYR A 130 -2.66 -2.95 19.97
CA TYR A 130 -1.21 -3.04 19.78
C TYR A 130 -0.91 -3.84 18.51
N ASN A 131 -0.11 -3.24 17.63
CA ASN A 131 0.23 -3.81 16.33
C ASN A 131 1.56 -4.55 16.41
N VAL A 132 1.58 -5.76 15.85
CA VAL A 132 2.76 -6.63 15.82
C VAL A 132 3.04 -7.01 14.37
N ASP A 133 4.17 -6.56 13.84
CA ASP A 133 4.62 -6.94 12.50
C ASP A 133 5.20 -8.35 12.54
N VAL A 134 4.55 -9.27 11.84
CA VAL A 134 4.86 -10.71 11.91
C VAL A 134 5.58 -11.22 10.68
N LEU A 135 5.28 -10.68 9.49
CA LEU A 135 5.91 -11.08 8.24
C LEU A 135 6.22 -9.86 7.37
N LYS A 136 7.31 -9.95 6.63
CA LYS A 136 7.55 -9.16 5.43
C LYS A 136 7.62 -10.09 4.23
N TYR A 137 7.20 -9.64 3.06
CA TYR A 137 7.28 -10.44 1.85
C TYR A 137 7.56 -9.58 0.61
N GLN A 138 8.14 -10.21 -0.40
CA GLN A 138 8.34 -9.65 -1.73
C GLN A 138 7.49 -10.42 -2.73
N VAL A 139 6.73 -9.69 -3.54
CA VAL A 139 5.84 -10.25 -4.57
C VAL A 139 6.59 -10.24 -5.89
N SER A 140 6.49 -11.33 -6.64
CA SER A 140 7.04 -11.42 -7.99
C SER A 140 6.35 -10.43 -8.92
N SER A 141 7.14 -9.81 -9.78
CA SER A 141 6.68 -8.76 -10.69
C SER A 141 7.22 -8.99 -12.10
N ASN A 142 6.40 -8.66 -13.09
CA ASN A 142 6.68 -8.82 -14.51
C ASN A 142 6.61 -7.47 -15.22
N GLY A 143 7.51 -6.56 -14.85
CA GLY A 143 7.59 -5.21 -15.40
C GLY A 143 6.25 -4.49 -15.38
N ILE A 144 5.91 -3.82 -16.49
CA ILE A 144 4.70 -2.99 -16.63
C ILE A 144 3.37 -3.74 -16.42
N GLN A 145 3.36 -5.07 -16.51
CA GLN A 145 2.14 -5.84 -16.25
C GLN A 145 1.80 -5.92 -14.75
N SER A 146 2.77 -5.69 -13.88
CA SER A 146 2.59 -5.70 -12.43
C SER A 146 2.33 -4.32 -11.83
N THR A 147 2.25 -3.27 -12.64
CA THR A 147 1.91 -1.93 -12.19
C THR A 147 0.42 -1.67 -12.30
N PRO A 148 -0.27 -1.24 -11.22
CA PRO A 148 -1.71 -0.96 -11.27
C PRO A 148 -2.06 0.34 -12.01
N LEU A 149 -1.09 1.23 -12.23
CA LEU A 149 -1.25 2.46 -13.01
C LEU A 149 -0.06 2.68 -13.95
N ASN A 150 -0.22 2.32 -15.22
CA ASN A 150 0.85 2.48 -16.20
C ASN A 150 1.03 3.96 -16.54
N LEU A 151 2.27 4.40 -16.72
CA LEU A 151 2.61 5.79 -17.02
C LEU A 151 3.45 5.88 -18.29
N ALA A 152 3.22 6.93 -19.08
CA ALA A 152 4.10 7.34 -20.16
C ALA A 152 4.23 8.87 -20.16
N THR A 153 5.46 9.35 -20.29
CA THR A 153 5.82 10.76 -20.12
C THR A 153 6.46 11.30 -21.38
N TYR A 154 6.09 12.53 -21.75
CA TYR A 154 6.60 13.22 -22.93
C TYR A 154 6.89 14.67 -22.58
N TRP A 155 8.09 15.12 -22.93
CA TRP A 155 8.54 16.48 -22.74
C TRP A 155 8.94 17.10 -24.08
N LYS A 156 8.54 18.35 -24.29
CA LYS A 156 9.02 19.19 -25.38
C LYS A 156 9.53 20.49 -24.78
N CYS A 157 10.84 20.59 -24.64
CA CYS A 157 11.50 21.76 -24.08
C CYS A 157 11.97 22.70 -25.19
N SER A 158 11.58 23.97 -25.09
CA SER A 158 12.05 25.06 -25.95
C SER A 158 12.59 26.20 -25.09
N ALA A 159 13.22 27.21 -25.71
CA ALA A 159 13.84 28.31 -24.97
C ALA A 159 12.84 29.13 -24.13
N SER A 160 11.60 29.29 -24.60
CA SER A 160 10.58 30.11 -23.92
C SER A 160 9.42 29.30 -23.34
N THR A 161 9.27 28.03 -23.72
CA THR A 161 8.15 27.20 -23.28
C THR A 161 8.55 25.74 -23.06
N THR A 162 7.88 25.08 -22.12
CA THR A 162 7.95 23.63 -21.92
C THR A 162 6.54 23.05 -22.01
N ASP A 163 6.32 22.11 -22.94
CA ASP A 163 5.09 21.32 -23.01
C ASP A 163 5.32 19.94 -22.35
N LEU A 164 4.44 19.58 -21.42
CA LEU A 164 4.43 18.31 -20.71
C LEU A 164 3.15 17.52 -21.04
N ARG A 165 3.31 16.23 -21.29
CA ARG A 165 2.21 15.27 -21.33
C ARG A 165 2.53 14.04 -20.50
N VAL A 166 1.61 13.66 -19.62
CA VAL A 166 1.66 12.43 -18.82
C VAL A 166 0.42 11.62 -19.15
N ASP A 167 0.60 10.50 -19.85
CA ASP A 167 -0.47 9.55 -20.09
C ASP A 167 -0.47 8.53 -18.95
N TYR A 168 -1.67 8.20 -18.47
CA TYR A 168 -1.87 7.15 -17.48
C TYR A 168 -2.92 6.15 -17.96
N LYS A 169 -2.75 4.88 -17.57
CA LYS A 169 -3.69 3.80 -17.87
C LYS A 169 -3.85 2.89 -16.67
N TYR A 170 -5.08 2.77 -16.17
CA TYR A 170 -5.45 1.77 -15.17
C TYR A 170 -5.16 0.35 -15.68
N ASN A 171 -4.54 -0.46 -14.84
CA ASN A 171 -4.23 -1.86 -15.16
C ASN A 171 -4.93 -2.80 -14.15
N PRO A 172 -6.10 -3.35 -14.50
CA PRO A 172 -6.80 -4.30 -13.65
C PRO A 172 -6.02 -5.60 -13.45
N GLU A 173 -5.26 -6.05 -14.46
CA GLU A 173 -4.56 -7.34 -14.47
C GLU A 173 -3.40 -7.40 -13.46
N ALA A 174 -2.91 -6.24 -12.99
CA ALA A 174 -1.94 -6.17 -11.91
C ALA A 174 -2.53 -6.57 -10.54
N MET A 175 -3.86 -6.65 -10.42
CA MET A 175 -4.60 -6.93 -9.20
C MET A 175 -5.36 -8.25 -9.32
N VAL A 176 -5.32 -9.08 -8.27
CA VAL A 176 -6.12 -10.31 -8.22
C VAL A 176 -7.62 -10.00 -8.17
N ALA A 177 -7.98 -8.93 -7.44
CA ALA A 177 -9.32 -8.35 -7.45
C ALA A 177 -9.19 -6.86 -7.78
N PRO A 178 -9.58 -6.43 -9.00
CA PRO A 178 -9.52 -5.03 -9.41
C PRO A 178 -10.26 -4.11 -8.44
N SER A 179 -9.57 -3.05 -8.02
CA SER A 179 -10.07 -2.08 -7.04
C SER A 179 -9.73 -0.65 -7.47
N VAL A 180 -10.46 0.33 -6.94
CA VAL A 180 -10.27 1.74 -7.30
C VAL A 180 -8.93 2.23 -6.75
N LEU A 181 -8.13 2.86 -7.61
CA LEU A 181 -6.98 3.66 -7.15
C LEU A 181 -7.50 5.03 -6.75
N SER A 182 -7.38 5.37 -5.48
CA SER A 182 -7.89 6.60 -4.88
C SER A 182 -6.76 7.56 -4.53
N ASN A 183 -7.13 8.84 -4.37
CA ASN A 183 -6.20 9.91 -3.96
C ASN A 183 -4.96 9.98 -4.86
N ILE A 184 -5.17 9.90 -6.18
CA ILE A 184 -4.06 9.94 -7.12
C ILE A 184 -3.49 11.36 -7.13
N GLN A 185 -2.19 11.47 -6.86
CA GLN A 185 -1.45 12.72 -6.91
C GLN A 185 -0.30 12.57 -7.89
N VAL A 186 -0.11 13.55 -8.77
CA VAL A 186 1.03 13.59 -9.70
C VAL A 186 1.79 14.88 -9.46
N VAL A 187 3.08 14.76 -9.19
CA VAL A 187 3.97 15.88 -8.88
C VAL A 187 5.09 15.91 -9.89
N VAL A 188 5.25 17.06 -10.56
CA VAL A 188 6.23 17.24 -11.63
C VAL A 188 7.07 18.49 -11.33
N PRO A 189 8.37 18.33 -11.01
CA PRO A 189 9.29 19.45 -10.93
C PRO A 189 9.55 20.07 -12.32
N VAL A 190 9.53 21.39 -12.43
CA VAL A 190 9.83 22.09 -13.70
C VAL A 190 10.74 23.28 -13.42
N ASP A 191 11.91 23.31 -14.06
CA ASP A 191 12.89 24.39 -13.97
C ASP A 191 12.74 25.39 -15.14
N GLY A 192 13.67 26.35 -15.24
CA GLY A 192 13.69 27.36 -16.31
C GLY A 192 12.90 28.65 -16.01
N GLY A 193 12.68 28.96 -14.73
CA GLY A 193 12.01 30.21 -14.33
C GLY A 193 10.56 30.27 -14.83
N VAL A 194 9.73 29.30 -14.43
CA VAL A 194 8.32 29.26 -14.81
C VAL A 194 7.60 30.53 -14.35
N THR A 195 7.06 31.28 -15.31
CA THR A 195 6.32 32.53 -15.07
C THR A 195 4.81 32.31 -15.13
N ASN A 196 4.36 31.33 -15.92
CA ASN A 196 2.96 31.00 -16.10
C ASN A 196 2.78 29.51 -16.43
N MET A 197 1.65 28.93 -16.00
CA MET A 197 1.30 27.54 -16.27
C MET A 197 -0.15 27.44 -16.73
N GLN A 198 -0.36 26.77 -17.86
CA GLN A 198 -1.67 26.35 -18.36
C GLN A 198 -1.75 24.83 -18.30
N SER A 199 -2.86 24.26 -17.81
CA SER A 199 -2.97 22.81 -17.63
C SER A 199 -4.37 22.27 -17.89
N LEU A 200 -4.43 21.04 -18.39
CA LEU A 200 -5.65 20.26 -18.58
C LEU A 200 -5.40 18.78 -18.21
N PRO A 201 -6.12 18.21 -17.22
CA PRO A 201 -7.03 18.88 -16.29
C PRO A 201 -6.30 19.93 -15.43
N PRO A 202 -7.05 20.82 -14.72
CA PRO A 202 -6.46 21.85 -13.90
C PRO A 202 -5.46 21.30 -12.86
N ALA A 203 -4.30 21.94 -12.79
CA ALA A 203 -3.22 21.65 -11.86
C ALA A 203 -2.92 22.88 -10.99
N ILE A 204 -2.24 22.66 -9.88
CA ILE A 204 -1.72 23.72 -9.02
C ILE A 204 -0.22 23.88 -9.29
N TRP A 205 0.22 25.10 -9.56
CA TRP A 205 1.64 25.44 -9.60
C TRP A 205 2.09 25.92 -8.22
N ASN A 206 3.15 25.33 -7.70
CA ASN A 206 3.84 25.79 -6.48
C ASN A 206 5.16 26.44 -6.87
N ALA A 207 5.22 27.77 -6.78
CA ALA A 207 6.40 28.56 -7.13
C ALA A 207 7.56 28.40 -6.14
N GLU A 208 7.29 28.16 -4.85
CA GLU A 208 8.34 27.97 -3.83
C GLU A 208 9.12 26.68 -4.05
N GLN A 209 8.44 25.64 -4.51
CA GLN A 209 9.02 24.32 -4.75
C GLN A 209 9.31 24.03 -6.22
N MET A 210 8.92 24.94 -7.13
CA MET A 210 9.01 24.78 -8.58
C MET A 210 8.37 23.48 -9.09
N ARG A 211 7.12 23.22 -8.66
CA ARG A 211 6.40 21.97 -8.95
C ARG A 211 4.97 22.21 -9.42
N ALA A 212 4.58 21.46 -10.45
CA ALA A 212 3.18 21.28 -10.82
C ALA A 212 2.58 20.08 -10.07
N PHE A 213 1.31 20.23 -9.65
CA PHE A 213 0.60 19.26 -8.86
C PHE A 213 -0.80 18.98 -9.43
N TRP A 214 -1.07 17.73 -9.78
CA TRP A 214 -2.41 17.25 -10.13
C TRP A 214 -2.97 16.37 -9.03
N LYS A 215 -4.29 16.47 -8.82
CA LYS A 215 -5.04 15.58 -7.95
C LYS A 215 -6.24 15.00 -8.70
N LEU A 216 -6.31 13.68 -8.79
CA LEU A 216 -7.44 12.95 -9.35
C LEU A 216 -8.16 12.21 -8.21
N SER A 217 -9.49 12.23 -8.22
CA SER A 217 -10.31 11.62 -7.15
C SER A 217 -10.12 10.11 -7.07
N GLY A 218 -10.12 9.44 -8.23
CA GLY A 218 -9.74 8.04 -8.37
C GLY A 218 -9.89 7.51 -9.79
N VAL A 219 -9.28 6.37 -10.05
CA VAL A 219 -9.23 5.71 -11.35
C VAL A 219 -9.56 4.23 -11.19
N SER A 220 -10.42 3.71 -12.08
CA SER A 220 -10.83 2.31 -12.14
C SER A 220 -11.32 1.95 -13.55
N GLU A 221 -11.64 0.68 -13.81
CA GLU A 221 -12.31 0.24 -15.05
C GLU A 221 -13.63 0.97 -15.34
N LYS A 222 -14.33 1.41 -14.28
CA LYS A 222 -15.61 2.13 -14.40
C LYS A 222 -15.45 3.63 -14.63
N SER A 223 -14.23 4.14 -14.55
CA SER A 223 -13.93 5.54 -14.86
C SER A 223 -14.07 5.79 -16.37
N GLU A 224 -14.21 7.06 -16.76
CA GLU A 224 -14.21 7.44 -18.18
C GLU A 224 -13.00 6.86 -18.92
N ASN A 225 -13.19 6.45 -20.17
CA ASN A 225 -12.17 5.80 -21.01
C ASN A 225 -11.51 4.56 -20.37
N GLY A 226 -12.24 3.85 -19.51
CA GLY A 226 -11.74 2.64 -18.84
C GLY A 226 -10.58 2.92 -17.88
N GLY A 227 -10.51 4.13 -17.33
CA GLY A 227 -9.42 4.54 -16.43
C GLY A 227 -8.14 4.97 -17.14
N SER A 228 -8.23 5.29 -18.42
CA SER A 228 -7.12 5.88 -19.19
C SER A 228 -7.32 7.39 -19.34
N GLY A 229 -6.23 8.16 -19.33
CA GLY A 229 -6.29 9.61 -19.51
C GLY A 229 -4.93 10.26 -19.73
N SER A 230 -4.95 11.58 -19.89
CA SER A 230 -3.75 12.39 -20.08
C SER A 230 -3.79 13.62 -19.17
N LEU A 231 -2.66 13.95 -18.58
CA LEU A 231 -2.38 15.24 -17.95
C LEU A 231 -1.49 16.04 -18.89
N ARG A 232 -1.90 17.27 -19.22
CA ARG A 232 -1.15 18.15 -20.12
C ARG A 232 -0.91 19.47 -19.43
N ALA A 233 0.29 20.01 -19.58
CA ALA A 233 0.61 21.36 -19.16
C ALA A 233 1.56 22.04 -20.15
N LYS A 234 1.41 23.36 -20.24
CA LYS A 234 2.35 24.24 -20.90
C LYS A 234 2.86 25.26 -19.89
N PHE A 235 4.16 25.41 -19.82
CA PHE A 235 4.86 26.33 -18.93
C PHE A 235 5.55 27.41 -19.77
N ASP A 236 5.32 28.68 -19.44
CA ASP A 236 6.06 29.79 -20.02
C ASP A 236 7.27 30.10 -19.14
N LEU A 237 8.44 30.28 -19.75
CA LEU A 237 9.75 30.31 -19.09
C LEU A 237 10.44 31.67 -19.25
N SER A 238 11.10 32.14 -18.19
CA SER A 238 12.00 33.29 -18.26
C SER A 238 13.46 32.90 -18.50
N GLU A 239 13.86 31.69 -18.11
CA GLU A 239 15.25 31.21 -18.11
C GLU A 239 15.35 29.79 -18.72
N GLY A 240 14.62 29.54 -19.82
CA GLY A 240 14.61 28.24 -20.47
C GLY A 240 15.88 27.90 -21.25
N PRO A 241 15.98 26.66 -21.80
CA PRO A 241 14.97 25.60 -21.74
C PRO A 241 14.96 24.85 -20.40
N SER A 242 13.80 24.30 -20.03
CA SER A 242 13.72 23.36 -18.92
C SER A 242 14.45 22.05 -19.24
N LYS A 243 14.90 21.34 -18.21
CA LYS A 243 15.40 19.96 -18.31
C LYS A 243 14.28 19.00 -17.89
N PRO A 244 13.97 17.96 -18.68
CA PRO A 244 13.04 16.92 -18.24
C PRO A 244 13.48 16.35 -16.89
N THR A 245 12.53 16.26 -15.97
CA THR A 245 12.77 15.69 -14.64
C THR A 245 11.85 14.51 -14.37
N THR A 246 12.25 13.70 -13.40
CA THR A 246 11.44 12.57 -12.94
C THR A 246 10.22 13.09 -12.18
N LEU A 247 9.03 12.70 -12.63
CA LEU A 247 7.80 12.94 -11.89
C LEU A 247 7.56 11.85 -10.84
N ALA A 248 6.75 12.17 -9.85
CA ALA A 248 6.30 11.24 -8.82
C ALA A 248 4.78 11.10 -8.82
N VAL A 249 4.30 9.88 -8.63
CA VAL A 249 2.87 9.57 -8.48
C VAL A 249 2.62 8.94 -7.12
N GLN A 250 1.51 9.32 -6.50
CA GLN A 250 1.03 8.67 -5.28
C GLN A 250 -0.42 8.23 -5.46
N PHE A 251 -0.76 7.05 -4.96
CA PHE A 251 -2.13 6.56 -4.86
C PHE A 251 -2.25 5.48 -3.78
N LEU A 252 -3.47 5.16 -3.41
CA LEU A 252 -3.78 4.04 -2.54
C LEU A 252 -5.03 3.30 -3.00
N SER A 253 -5.11 2.02 -2.66
CA SER A 253 -6.31 1.20 -2.78
C SER A 253 -6.57 0.45 -1.47
N GLU A 254 -7.84 0.37 -1.10
CA GLU A 254 -8.30 -0.39 0.06
C GLU A 254 -9.20 -1.57 -0.40
N GLY A 255 -9.18 -2.65 0.36
CA GLY A 255 -9.99 -3.85 0.13
C GLY A 255 -9.30 -4.96 -0.67
N SER A 256 -8.10 -4.72 -1.21
CA SER A 256 -7.36 -5.68 -2.04
C SER A 256 -5.85 -5.63 -1.81
N THR A 257 -5.15 -6.65 -2.28
CA THR A 257 -3.69 -6.72 -2.40
C THR A 257 -3.32 -7.00 -3.87
N LEU A 258 -2.13 -6.58 -4.29
CA LEU A 258 -1.56 -6.91 -5.59
C LEU A 258 -1.16 -8.39 -5.67
N SER A 259 -0.66 -8.96 -4.57
CA SER A 259 -0.26 -10.38 -4.52
C SER A 259 -1.44 -11.35 -4.55
N GLY A 260 -2.58 -10.97 -3.97
CA GLY A 260 -3.67 -11.89 -3.64
C GLY A 260 -3.46 -12.69 -2.36
N VAL A 261 -2.39 -12.42 -1.60
CA VAL A 261 -2.12 -13.05 -0.30
C VAL A 261 -3.33 -12.91 0.61
N ASP A 262 -3.63 -14.00 1.31
CA ASP A 262 -4.66 -14.05 2.32
C ASP A 262 -4.20 -14.78 3.56
N VAL A 263 -5.01 -14.69 4.62
CA VAL A 263 -4.70 -15.27 5.92
C VAL A 263 -5.91 -15.98 6.50
N GLU A 264 -5.67 -17.08 7.20
CA GLU A 264 -6.66 -17.72 8.07
C GLU A 264 -6.00 -18.13 9.39
N LEU A 265 -6.81 -18.22 10.46
CA LEU A 265 -6.33 -18.74 11.74
C LEU A 265 -6.48 -20.26 11.76
N VAL A 266 -5.55 -20.92 12.43
CA VAL A 266 -5.56 -22.36 12.64
C VAL A 266 -5.80 -22.64 14.13
N GLY A 267 -6.77 -23.49 14.43
CA GLY A 267 -7.20 -23.80 15.81
C GLY A 267 -8.38 -22.93 16.28
N THR A 268 -8.78 -23.11 17.54
CA THR A 268 -10.02 -22.55 18.10
C THR A 268 -9.82 -21.45 19.14
N GLY A 269 -8.59 -21.23 19.63
CA GLY A 269 -8.32 -20.24 20.69
C GLY A 269 -8.46 -18.78 20.27
N TYR A 270 -8.51 -18.51 18.95
CA TYR A 270 -8.54 -17.17 18.39
C TYR A 270 -9.55 -17.07 17.25
N ARG A 271 -10.05 -15.85 17.02
CA ARG A 271 -10.90 -15.52 15.88
C ARG A 271 -10.45 -14.21 15.21
N LEU A 272 -10.59 -14.15 13.89
CA LEU A 272 -10.37 -12.91 13.15
C LEU A 272 -11.55 -11.97 13.39
N SER A 273 -11.30 -10.81 13.98
CA SER A 273 -12.29 -9.73 14.07
C SER A 273 -12.35 -8.91 12.78
N LEU A 274 -11.23 -8.79 12.08
CA LEU A 274 -11.09 -8.04 10.85
C LEU A 274 -9.86 -8.53 10.06
N VAL A 275 -9.98 -8.60 8.74
CA VAL A 275 -8.84 -8.68 7.82
C VAL A 275 -8.85 -7.45 6.93
N LYS A 276 -7.92 -6.52 7.16
CA LYS A 276 -7.76 -5.32 6.34
C LYS A 276 -6.73 -5.60 5.25
N LYS A 277 -7.11 -5.35 3.99
CA LYS A 277 -6.23 -5.45 2.83
C LYS A 277 -6.08 -4.07 2.18
N ARG A 278 -4.86 -3.68 1.83
CA ARG A 278 -4.61 -2.44 1.09
C ARG A 278 -3.27 -2.50 0.37
N PHE A 279 -3.12 -1.66 -0.65
CA PHE A 279 -1.82 -1.33 -1.21
C PHE A 279 -1.70 0.17 -1.49
N ALA A 280 -0.48 0.69 -1.48
CA ALA A 280 -0.20 2.08 -1.82
C ALA A 280 1.11 2.20 -2.60
N THR A 281 1.33 3.34 -3.23
CA THR A 281 2.62 3.67 -3.85
C THR A 281 3.73 3.82 -2.82
N GLY A 282 4.87 3.20 -3.08
CA GLY A 282 6.16 3.61 -2.53
C GLY A 282 6.80 4.68 -3.42
N ARG A 283 7.96 4.38 -4.01
CA ARG A 283 8.58 5.19 -5.08
C ARG A 283 7.95 4.83 -6.42
N TYR A 284 6.98 5.63 -6.84
CA TYR A 284 6.31 5.48 -8.14
C TYR A 284 6.67 6.66 -9.04
N LEU A 285 7.56 6.44 -9.99
CA LEU A 285 8.31 7.48 -10.68
C LEU A 285 8.24 7.29 -12.19
N ALA A 286 8.18 8.37 -12.96
CA ALA A 286 8.30 8.31 -14.42
C ALA A 286 9.27 9.39 -14.92
N ASP A 287 10.16 8.99 -15.83
CA ASP A 287 11.18 9.83 -16.44
C ASP A 287 10.93 9.97 -17.94
N CYS A 288 11.49 10.97 -18.61
CA CYS A 288 11.34 11.16 -20.06
C CYS A 288 12.30 10.26 -20.88
#